data_AF-A0A1M6WER9-F1
#
_entry.id   AF-A0A1M6WER9-F1
#
_cell.length_a   1.000
_cell.length_b   1.000
_cell.length_c   1.000
_cell.angle_alpha   90.00
_cell.angle_beta   90.00
_cell.angle_gamma   90.00
#
_symmetry.space_group_name_H-M   'P 1'
#
loop_
_entity.id
_entity.type
_entity.pdbx_description
1 polymer ?
#
loop_
_entity_poly.entity_id
_entity_poly.type
_entity_poly.pdbx_seq_one_letter_code
_entity_poly.pdbx_strand_id
1 'polypeptide(L)'
;MKYETPFDLPLNEYEGLIETNQYWDDSGDEANWLTMDQKLIRLAGFVQKGGDLAKVITNFAETHDDYKRKRIQFCVGSYILKLMAGDKYTITTKGVPLVDRIKCLNKEELVELLSEELKRGVIKTEKYDKDYKTHEDWEVLSNNDDFRINDENLDAIERRHWRENPDESYTTYSNRSIYWWNYSNSLW
;
A
#
# COMPACT_ATOMS: atom_id res chain seq x y z
N MET A 1 -15.90 22.99 7.83
CA MET A 1 -15.48 21.66 8.29
C MET A 1 -13.97 21.75 8.47
N LYS A 2 -13.43 21.55 9.68
CA LYS A 2 -11.97 21.49 9.84
C LYS A 2 -11.50 20.27 9.06
N TYR A 3 -10.63 20.47 8.08
CA TYR A 3 -9.90 19.38 7.46
C TYR A 3 -8.95 18.87 8.54
N GLU A 4 -9.27 17.76 9.19
CA GLU A 4 -8.30 17.05 10.03
C GLU A 4 -7.13 16.71 9.12
N THR A 5 -5.98 17.31 9.36
CA THR A 5 -4.85 17.00 8.50
C THR A 5 -4.41 15.58 8.81
N PRO A 6 -4.06 14.79 7.80
CA PRO A 6 -3.71 13.38 7.94
C PRO A 6 -2.38 13.16 8.67
N PHE A 7 -1.83 14.17 9.33
CA PHE A 7 -0.62 14.14 10.15
C PHE A 7 -0.82 14.76 11.54
N ASP A 8 -2.05 15.04 11.98
CA ASP A 8 -2.29 15.64 13.29
C ASP A 8 -2.57 14.63 14.40
N LEU A 9 -2.98 13.40 14.07
CA LEU A 9 -3.34 12.40 15.09
C LEU A 9 -2.08 11.82 15.78
N PRO A 10 -2.14 11.48 17.06
CA PRO A 10 -1.07 10.74 17.71
C PRO A 10 -0.99 9.30 17.17
N LEU A 11 0.17 8.64 17.29
CA LEU A 11 0.44 7.36 16.63
C LEU A 11 -0.54 6.25 17.05
N ASN A 12 -0.91 6.20 18.33
CA ASN A 12 -1.86 5.24 18.88
C ASN A 12 -3.28 5.40 18.31
N GLU A 13 -3.69 6.63 17.95
CA GLU A 13 -4.98 6.86 17.29
C GLU A 13 -4.93 6.37 15.82
N TYR A 14 -3.81 6.54 15.12
CA TYR A 14 -3.62 5.91 13.81
C TYR A 14 -3.67 4.39 13.89
N GLU A 15 -2.98 3.77 14.85
CA GLU A 15 -3.00 2.31 15.02
C GLU A 15 -4.45 1.81 15.14
N GLY A 16 -5.24 2.40 16.05
CA GLY A 16 -6.63 2.00 16.24
C GLY A 16 -7.52 2.21 15.02
N LEU A 17 -7.28 3.26 14.22
CA LEU A 17 -8.02 3.49 12.97
C LEU A 17 -7.62 2.50 11.87
N ILE A 18 -6.32 2.27 11.71
CA ILE A 18 -5.77 1.43 10.63
C ILE A 18 -6.03 -0.04 10.92
N GLU A 19 -6.14 -0.47 12.17
CA GLU A 19 -6.54 -1.85 12.53
C GLU A 19 -8.00 -2.19 12.15
N THR A 20 -8.78 -1.25 11.60
CA THR A 20 -10.17 -1.51 11.18
C THR A 20 -10.25 -2.20 9.80
N ASN A 21 -11.34 -2.96 9.58
CA ASN A 21 -11.61 -3.64 8.30
C ASN A 21 -11.54 -2.69 7.10
N GLN A 22 -11.91 -1.43 7.30
CA GLN A 22 -11.93 -0.41 6.28
C GLN A 22 -10.59 -0.26 5.55
N TYR A 23 -9.45 -0.59 6.15
CA TYR A 23 -8.14 -0.47 5.51
C TYR A 23 -7.68 -1.73 4.79
N TRP A 24 -8.25 -2.88 5.11
CA TRP A 24 -7.70 -4.20 4.73
C TRP A 24 -8.70 -5.12 4.04
N ASP A 25 -9.93 -4.65 3.89
CA ASP A 25 -10.97 -5.24 3.08
C ASP A 25 -11.38 -4.21 2.04
N ASP A 26 -11.53 -4.62 0.78
CA ASP A 26 -12.03 -3.82 -0.35
C ASP A 26 -13.46 -4.25 -0.77
N SER A 27 -14.10 -5.18 -0.04
CA SER A 27 -15.45 -5.70 -0.34
C SER A 27 -16.60 -5.03 0.41
N GLY A 28 -16.34 -4.04 1.27
CA GLY A 28 -17.36 -3.52 2.17
C GLY A 28 -18.33 -2.54 1.51
N ASP A 29 -19.63 -2.85 1.66
CA ASP A 29 -20.78 -2.00 1.30
C ASP A 29 -21.19 -1.04 2.44
N GLU A 30 -20.31 -0.78 3.41
CA GLU A 30 -20.64 0.03 4.60
C GLU A 30 -20.72 1.54 4.30
N ALA A 31 -21.72 2.21 4.90
CA ALA A 31 -21.83 3.66 4.85
C ALA A 31 -20.61 4.32 5.53
N ASN A 32 -20.04 5.37 4.90
CA ASN A 32 -18.82 6.08 5.30
C ASN A 32 -17.49 5.36 5.01
N TRP A 33 -17.44 4.53 3.97
CA TRP A 33 -16.19 3.95 3.48
C TRP A 33 -15.19 5.01 2.99
N LEU A 34 -13.96 4.96 3.47
CA LEU A 34 -12.87 5.81 2.99
C LEU A 34 -12.53 5.46 1.54
N THR A 35 -12.30 6.48 0.71
CA THR A 35 -11.72 6.27 -0.62
C THR A 35 -10.30 5.69 -0.48
N MET A 36 -9.79 5.05 -1.54
CA MET A 36 -8.41 4.55 -1.54
C MET A 36 -7.41 5.65 -1.20
N ASP A 37 -7.58 6.85 -1.76
CA ASP A 37 -6.71 7.99 -1.49
C ASP A 37 -6.75 8.40 -0.01
N GLN A 38 -7.92 8.45 0.60
CA GLN A 38 -8.05 8.76 2.03
C GLN A 38 -7.35 7.72 2.91
N LYS A 39 -7.41 6.43 2.52
CA LYS A 39 -6.68 5.36 3.21
C LYS A 39 -5.17 5.53 3.07
N LEU A 40 -4.68 5.70 1.84
CA LEU A 40 -3.26 5.89 1.53
C LEU A 40 -2.66 7.09 2.25
N ILE A 41 -3.38 8.21 2.25
CA ILE A 41 -2.96 9.43 2.93
C ILE A 41 -2.80 9.21 4.44
N ARG A 42 -3.74 8.51 5.10
CA ARG A 42 -3.65 8.20 6.53
C ARG A 42 -2.57 7.16 6.84
N LEU A 43 -2.41 6.14 5.98
CA LEU A 43 -1.34 5.16 6.08
C LEU A 43 0.03 5.82 5.95
N ALA A 44 0.18 6.79 5.03
CA ALA A 44 1.41 7.57 4.91
C ALA A 44 1.66 8.42 6.15
N GLY A 45 0.62 9.03 6.72
CA GLY A 45 0.69 9.70 8.02
C GLY A 45 1.24 8.81 9.13
N PHE A 46 0.71 7.60 9.25
CA PHE A 46 1.17 6.60 10.20
C PHE A 46 2.64 6.21 9.99
N VAL A 47 3.02 5.83 8.76
CA VAL A 47 4.38 5.39 8.42
C VAL A 47 5.40 6.53 8.63
N GLN A 48 5.10 7.75 8.18
CA GLN A 48 6.00 8.89 8.33
C GLN A 48 6.20 9.30 9.79
N LYS A 49 5.24 8.98 10.68
CA LYS A 49 5.37 9.16 12.13
C LYS A 49 6.11 8.02 12.84
N GLY A 50 6.64 7.05 12.11
CA GLY A 50 7.35 5.90 12.66
C GLY A 50 6.43 4.75 13.07
N GLY A 51 5.21 4.70 12.54
CA GLY A 51 4.30 3.58 12.71
C GLY A 51 4.80 2.28 12.11
N ASP A 52 4.60 1.18 12.82
CA ASP A 52 4.99 -0.16 12.37
C ASP A 52 3.85 -0.81 11.56
N LEU A 53 3.95 -0.66 10.24
CA LEU A 53 2.97 -1.21 9.31
C LEU A 53 2.96 -2.75 9.33
N ALA A 54 4.11 -3.40 9.54
CA ALA A 54 4.21 -4.85 9.59
C ALA A 54 3.45 -5.42 10.80
N LYS A 55 3.59 -4.75 11.96
CA LYS A 55 2.85 -5.10 13.18
C LYS A 55 1.35 -4.95 12.98
N VAL A 56 0.87 -3.82 12.46
CA VAL A 56 -0.58 -3.56 12.30
C VAL A 56 -1.22 -4.55 11.32
N ILE A 57 -0.58 -4.80 10.17
CA ILE A 57 -1.07 -5.78 9.18
C ILE A 57 -1.06 -7.19 9.78
N THR A 58 -0.01 -7.57 10.52
CA THR A 58 0.08 -8.90 11.15
C THR A 58 -1.00 -9.07 12.23
N ASN A 59 -1.16 -8.10 13.12
CA ASN A 59 -2.22 -8.10 14.13
C ASN A 59 -3.59 -8.26 13.49
N PHE A 60 -3.88 -7.47 12.45
CA PHE A 60 -5.15 -7.56 11.73
C PHE A 60 -5.37 -8.96 11.16
N ALA A 61 -4.36 -9.53 10.50
CA ALA A 61 -4.47 -10.87 9.94
C ALA A 61 -4.72 -11.94 11.01
N GLU A 62 -3.99 -11.87 12.13
CA GLU A 62 -4.10 -12.85 13.22
C GLU A 62 -5.47 -12.81 13.91
N THR A 63 -6.09 -11.63 14.04
CA THR A 63 -7.39 -11.45 14.71
C THR A 63 -8.60 -11.68 13.81
N HIS A 64 -8.40 -11.97 12.52
CA HIS A 64 -9.46 -12.12 11.54
C HIS A 64 -9.43 -13.48 10.82
N ASP A 65 -10.55 -13.81 10.16
CA ASP A 65 -10.72 -15.07 9.43
C ASP A 65 -9.83 -15.19 8.19
N ASP A 66 -9.71 -16.41 7.65
CA ASP A 66 -8.91 -16.72 6.47
C ASP A 66 -9.33 -15.93 5.23
N TYR A 67 -10.60 -15.52 5.14
CA TYR A 67 -11.08 -14.70 4.04
C TYR A 67 -10.43 -13.32 4.11
N LYS A 68 -10.47 -12.65 5.26
CA LYS A 68 -9.86 -11.34 5.48
C LYS A 68 -8.35 -11.36 5.35
N ARG A 69 -7.68 -12.43 5.79
CA ARG A 69 -6.24 -12.63 5.55
C ARG A 69 -5.88 -12.61 4.07
N LYS A 70 -6.69 -13.24 3.22
CA LYS A 70 -6.48 -13.15 1.77
C LYS A 70 -6.73 -11.74 1.25
N ARG A 71 -7.78 -11.07 1.74
CA ARG A 71 -8.12 -9.70 1.32
C ARG A 71 -7.04 -8.68 1.66
N ILE A 72 -6.35 -8.81 2.80
CA ILE A 72 -5.27 -7.87 3.16
C ILE A 72 -4.15 -7.88 2.12
N GLN A 73 -3.80 -9.06 1.60
CA GLN A 73 -2.79 -9.20 0.56
C GLN A 73 -3.22 -8.49 -0.73
N PHE A 74 -4.47 -8.65 -1.15
CA PHE A 74 -5.02 -7.94 -2.32
C PHE A 74 -5.08 -6.42 -2.10
N CYS A 75 -5.42 -5.96 -0.89
CA CYS A 75 -5.41 -4.54 -0.54
C CYS A 75 -3.99 -3.96 -0.60
N VAL A 76 -3.01 -4.60 0.04
CA VAL A 76 -1.60 -4.20 0.03
C VAL A 76 -1.07 -4.09 -1.40
N GLY A 77 -1.29 -5.12 -2.22
CA GLY A 77 -0.87 -5.09 -3.63
C GLY A 77 -1.55 -3.97 -4.45
N SER A 78 -2.83 -3.69 -4.18
CA SER A 78 -3.57 -2.61 -4.85
C SER A 78 -3.09 -1.23 -4.40
N TYR A 79 -2.74 -1.05 -3.13
CA TYR A 79 -2.16 0.19 -2.62
C TYR A 79 -0.79 0.48 -3.24
N ILE A 80 0.08 -0.52 -3.29
CA ILE A 80 1.37 -0.41 -3.99
C ILE A 80 1.16 0.00 -5.45
N LEU A 81 0.26 -0.68 -6.17
CA LEU A 81 0.00 -0.36 -7.58
C LEU A 81 -0.59 1.03 -7.78
N LYS A 82 -1.49 1.49 -6.91
CA LYS A 82 -2.01 2.85 -6.95
C LYS A 82 -0.87 3.87 -6.80
N LEU A 83 0.02 3.68 -5.83
CA LEU A 83 1.15 4.58 -5.57
C LEU A 83 2.20 4.57 -6.70
N MET A 84 2.41 3.42 -7.35
CA MET A 84 3.43 3.24 -8.39
C MET A 84 2.92 3.54 -9.81
N ALA A 85 1.64 3.30 -10.10
CA ALA A 85 1.11 3.32 -11.46
C ALA A 85 -0.27 4.00 -11.61
N GLY A 86 -0.84 4.54 -10.53
CA GLY A 86 -2.18 5.13 -10.51
C GLY A 86 -3.28 4.09 -10.68
N ASP A 87 -4.45 4.53 -11.13
CA ASP A 87 -5.64 3.66 -11.30
C ASP A 87 -5.59 2.76 -12.55
N LYS A 88 -4.44 2.71 -13.23
CA LYS A 88 -4.28 1.98 -14.51
C LYS A 88 -4.31 0.47 -14.34
N TYR A 89 -3.84 -0.02 -13.19
CA TYR A 89 -3.67 -1.45 -12.95
C TYR A 89 -4.17 -1.83 -11.56
N THR A 90 -4.71 -3.04 -11.45
CA THR A 90 -5.01 -3.68 -10.18
C THR A 90 -4.11 -4.89 -9.99
N ILE A 91 -3.95 -5.36 -8.75
CA ILE A 91 -3.11 -6.54 -8.47
C ILE A 91 -3.64 -7.81 -9.15
N THR A 92 -4.92 -7.84 -9.53
CA THR A 92 -5.53 -8.94 -10.26
C THR A 92 -5.28 -8.88 -11.78
N THR A 93 -4.71 -7.78 -12.28
CA THR A 93 -4.35 -7.64 -13.69
C THR A 93 -3.27 -8.66 -14.07
N LYS A 94 -3.44 -9.35 -15.20
CA LYS A 94 -2.53 -10.42 -15.64
C LYS A 94 -1.63 -9.95 -16.78
N GLY A 95 -0.38 -10.40 -16.79
CA GLY A 95 0.57 -10.14 -17.88
C GLY A 95 1.07 -8.71 -17.93
N VAL A 96 1.00 -7.99 -16.79
CA VAL A 96 1.59 -6.67 -16.63
C VAL A 96 2.88 -6.85 -15.84
N PRO A 97 4.06 -6.54 -16.41
CA PRO A 97 5.36 -6.81 -15.78
C PRO A 97 5.46 -6.29 -14.35
N LEU A 98 4.97 -5.08 -14.08
CA LEU A 98 4.96 -4.49 -12.74
C LEU A 98 4.15 -5.33 -11.74
N VAL A 99 2.97 -5.79 -12.15
CA VAL A 99 2.09 -6.62 -11.30
C VAL A 99 2.73 -7.98 -11.04
N ASP A 100 3.30 -8.59 -12.08
CA ASP A 100 3.92 -9.91 -11.99
C ASP A 100 5.15 -9.88 -11.05
N ARG A 101 5.93 -8.79 -11.09
CA ARG A 101 7.05 -8.55 -10.17
C ARG A 101 6.61 -8.36 -8.72
N ILE A 102 5.61 -7.51 -8.46
CA ILE A 102 5.07 -7.30 -7.11
C ILE A 102 4.56 -8.61 -6.52
N LYS A 103 3.95 -9.48 -7.33
CA LYS A 103 3.50 -10.80 -6.88
C LYS A 103 4.64 -11.75 -6.48
N CYS A 104 5.88 -11.45 -6.86
CA CYS A 104 7.08 -12.20 -6.50
C CYS A 104 7.80 -11.67 -5.25
N LEU A 105 7.24 -10.65 -4.57
CA LEU A 105 7.66 -10.21 -3.23
C LEU A 105 7.02 -10.98 -2.06
N ASN A 106 7.85 -11.39 -1.08
CA ASN A 106 7.37 -12.04 0.13
C ASN A 106 6.64 -11.05 1.06
N LYS A 107 6.17 -11.53 2.22
CA LYS A 107 5.42 -10.71 3.19
C LYS A 107 6.21 -9.47 3.60
N GLU A 108 7.47 -9.64 4.01
CA GLU A 108 8.33 -8.57 4.51
C GLU A 108 8.65 -7.55 3.41
N GLU A 109 8.97 -8.03 2.21
CA GLU A 109 9.26 -7.23 1.03
C GLU A 109 8.04 -6.41 0.56
N LEU A 110 6.84 -6.99 0.62
CA LEU A 110 5.60 -6.25 0.31
C LEU A 110 5.33 -5.11 1.30
N VAL A 111 5.51 -5.37 2.59
CA VAL A 111 5.29 -4.34 3.62
C VAL A 111 6.35 -3.24 3.52
N GLU A 112 7.61 -3.60 3.25
CA GLU A 112 8.66 -2.64 2.98
C GLU A 112 8.35 -1.79 1.74
N LEU A 113 7.97 -2.43 0.62
CA LEU A 113 7.61 -1.71 -0.60
C LEU A 113 6.44 -0.74 -0.34
N LEU A 114 5.38 -1.20 0.31
CA LEU A 114 4.25 -0.33 0.65
C LEU A 114 4.69 0.85 1.54
N SER A 115 5.57 0.61 2.51
CA SER A 115 6.06 1.67 3.40
C SER A 115 6.87 2.73 2.65
N GLU A 116 7.77 2.31 1.76
CA GLU A 116 8.57 3.24 0.94
C GLU A 116 7.71 3.98 -0.10
N GLU A 117 6.76 3.29 -0.72
CA GLU A 117 5.81 3.91 -1.66
C GLU A 117 4.86 4.90 -0.96
N LEU A 118 4.47 4.67 0.29
CA LEU A 118 3.66 5.63 1.07
C LEU A 118 4.45 6.89 1.41
N LYS A 119 5.74 6.75 1.76
CA LYS A 119 6.63 7.90 2.01
C LYS A 119 6.85 8.74 0.76
N ARG A 120 6.97 8.09 -0.41
CA ARG A 120 7.22 8.73 -1.70
C ARG A 120 5.97 9.29 -2.36
N GLY A 121 4.88 8.53 -2.32
CA GLY A 121 3.70 8.71 -3.16
C GLY A 121 2.59 9.55 -2.53
N VAL A 122 2.70 9.94 -1.26
CA VAL A 122 1.78 10.89 -0.62
C VAL A 122 2.53 12.19 -0.36
N ILE A 123 2.13 13.23 -1.06
CA ILE A 123 2.81 14.53 -1.07
C ILE A 123 1.94 15.62 -0.46
N LYS A 124 2.59 16.60 0.14
CA LYS A 124 1.96 17.82 0.62
C LYS A 124 1.76 18.78 -0.54
N THR A 125 0.56 19.33 -0.66
CA THR A 125 0.20 20.31 -1.70
C THR A 125 -0.40 21.57 -1.06
N GLU A 126 -0.35 22.68 -1.80
CA GLU A 126 -0.99 23.93 -1.41
C GLU A 126 -2.26 24.13 -2.22
N LYS A 127 -3.39 24.32 -1.54
CA LYS A 127 -4.68 24.60 -2.18
C LYS A 127 -5.16 25.99 -1.83
N TYR A 128 -5.76 26.65 -2.80
CA TYR A 128 -6.43 27.92 -2.61
C TYR A 128 -7.91 27.68 -2.35
N ASP A 129 -8.42 28.25 -1.26
CA ASP A 129 -9.86 28.32 -1.04
C ASP A 129 -10.52 29.38 -1.95
N LYS A 130 -11.85 29.51 -1.85
CA LYS A 130 -12.63 30.49 -2.63
C LYS A 130 -12.27 31.95 -2.33
N ASP A 131 -11.59 32.20 -1.21
CA ASP A 131 -11.13 33.51 -0.76
C ASP A 131 -9.63 33.73 -1.07
N TYR A 132 -9.03 32.87 -1.92
CA TYR A 132 -7.59 32.86 -2.26
C TYR A 132 -6.65 32.66 -1.07
N LYS A 133 -7.13 32.08 0.04
CA LYS A 133 -6.26 31.70 1.14
C LYS A 133 -5.66 30.33 0.87
N THR A 134 -4.35 30.24 1.07
CA THR A 134 -3.62 28.99 0.99
C THR A 134 -3.89 28.14 2.23
N HIS A 135 -4.20 26.87 2.02
CA HIS A 135 -4.15 25.83 3.05
C HIS A 135 -3.32 24.65 2.54
N GLU A 136 -2.71 23.95 3.49
CA GLU A 136 -1.98 22.73 3.23
C GLU A 136 -2.97 21.57 3.06
N ASP A 137 -2.77 20.77 2.04
CA ASP A 137 -3.50 19.53 1.79
C ASP A 137 -2.52 18.40 1.46
N TRP A 138 -3.02 17.18 1.40
CA TRP A 138 -2.25 16.00 1.08
C TRP A 138 -2.91 15.22 -0.04
N GLU A 139 -2.10 14.79 -0.99
CA GLU A 139 -2.58 14.12 -2.20
C GLU A 139 -1.70 12.92 -2.55
N VAL A 140 -2.33 11.93 -3.17
CA VAL A 140 -1.61 10.81 -3.77
C VAL A 140 -1.02 11.29 -5.09
N LEU A 141 0.30 11.25 -5.21
CA LEU A 141 1.07 11.75 -6.36
C LEU A 141 0.59 11.16 -7.69
N SER A 142 0.10 9.92 -7.68
CA SER A 142 -0.41 9.22 -8.85
C SER A 142 -1.64 9.86 -9.50
N ASN A 143 -2.30 10.78 -8.80
CA ASN A 143 -3.45 11.53 -9.32
C ASN A 143 -3.03 12.76 -10.14
N ASN A 144 -1.75 13.09 -10.18
CA ASN A 144 -1.24 14.19 -10.98
C ASN A 144 -1.17 13.79 -12.47
N ASP A 145 -1.59 14.68 -13.36
CA ASP A 145 -1.58 14.46 -14.82
C ASP A 145 -0.16 14.15 -15.37
N ASP A 146 0.88 14.69 -14.73
CA ASP A 146 2.28 14.45 -15.13
C ASP A 146 2.88 13.18 -14.50
N PHE A 147 2.09 12.39 -13.77
CA PHE A 147 2.57 11.21 -13.08
C PHE A 147 3.14 10.16 -14.04
N ARG A 148 4.30 9.62 -13.67
CA ARG A 148 4.98 8.54 -14.38
C ARG A 148 5.16 7.35 -13.44
N ILE A 149 5.08 6.16 -14.02
CA ILE A 149 5.40 4.92 -13.31
C ILE A 149 6.82 5.05 -12.75
N ASN A 150 6.98 4.71 -11.48
CA ASN A 150 8.27 4.65 -10.80
C ASN A 150 8.34 3.32 -10.02
N ASP A 151 9.35 2.52 -10.33
CA ASP A 151 9.64 1.23 -9.72
C ASP A 151 11.01 1.17 -9.03
N GLU A 152 11.61 2.32 -8.69
CA GLU A 152 12.94 2.42 -8.09
C GLU A 152 13.04 1.68 -6.74
N ASN A 153 12.00 1.75 -5.90
CA ASN A 153 11.95 1.03 -4.63
C ASN A 153 11.80 -0.48 -4.85
N LEU A 154 10.99 -0.90 -5.83
CA LEU A 154 10.86 -2.30 -6.21
C LEU A 154 12.20 -2.85 -6.73
N ASP A 155 12.88 -2.10 -7.61
CA ASP A 155 14.24 -2.41 -8.08
C ASP A 155 15.25 -2.54 -6.92
N ALA A 156 15.14 -1.70 -5.90
CA ALA A 156 16.02 -1.76 -4.74
C ALA A 156 15.78 -3.03 -3.92
N ILE A 157 14.52 -3.38 -3.66
CA ILE A 157 14.11 -4.59 -2.93
C ILE A 157 14.55 -5.84 -3.69
N GLU A 158 14.25 -5.94 -4.99
CA GLU A 158 14.64 -7.08 -5.81
C GLU A 158 16.16 -7.24 -5.90
N ARG A 159 16.90 -6.14 -6.06
CA ARG A 159 18.38 -6.20 -6.05
C ARG A 159 18.94 -6.71 -4.74
N ARG A 160 18.33 -6.33 -3.61
CA ARG A 160 18.74 -6.86 -2.30
C ARG A 160 18.41 -8.35 -2.21
N HIS A 161 17.23 -8.76 -2.64
CA HIS A 161 16.82 -10.16 -2.69
C HIS A 161 17.85 -11.03 -3.43
N TRP A 162 18.24 -10.62 -4.64
CA TRP A 162 19.20 -11.36 -5.47
C TRP A 162 20.61 -11.42 -4.88
N ARG A 163 21.00 -10.41 -4.10
CA ARG A 163 22.29 -10.45 -3.39
C ARG A 163 22.28 -11.43 -2.22
N GLU A 164 21.14 -11.55 -1.55
CA GLU A 164 20.97 -12.45 -0.41
C GLU A 164 20.72 -13.90 -0.84
N ASN A 165 20.24 -14.12 -2.08
CA ASN A 165 19.89 -15.43 -2.63
C ASN A 165 20.59 -15.70 -3.97
N PRO A 166 21.94 -15.73 -4.02
CA PRO A 166 22.70 -15.82 -5.28
C PRO A 166 22.48 -17.12 -6.07
N ASP A 167 22.06 -18.19 -5.39
CA ASP A 167 21.82 -19.50 -5.99
C ASP A 167 20.36 -19.70 -6.44
N GLU A 168 19.45 -18.76 -6.15
CA GLU A 168 18.07 -18.87 -6.57
C GLU A 168 17.95 -18.61 -8.08
N SER A 169 17.27 -19.50 -8.79
CA SER A 169 16.98 -19.28 -10.22
C SER A 169 15.84 -18.29 -10.41
N TYR A 170 15.87 -17.54 -11.53
CA TYR A 170 14.75 -16.68 -11.91
C TYR A 170 13.41 -17.43 -11.96
N THR A 171 13.41 -18.67 -12.45
CA THR A 171 12.20 -19.50 -12.49
C THR A 171 11.67 -19.78 -11.08
N THR A 172 12.54 -20.13 -10.14
CA THR A 172 12.17 -20.34 -8.73
C THR A 172 11.55 -19.08 -8.14
N TYR A 173 12.19 -17.93 -8.31
CA TYR A 173 11.69 -16.64 -7.85
C TYR A 173 10.33 -16.30 -8.47
N SER A 174 10.20 -16.40 -9.80
CA SER A 174 8.95 -16.09 -10.51
C SER A 174 7.78 -17.00 -10.10
N ASN A 175 8.06 -18.26 -9.73
CA ASN A 175 7.04 -19.22 -9.29
C ASN A 175 6.45 -18.84 -7.93
N ARG A 176 7.10 -17.99 -7.13
CA ARG A 176 6.55 -17.47 -5.87
C ARG A 176 5.20 -16.81 -6.06
N SER A 177 5.02 -16.08 -7.17
CA SER A 177 3.73 -15.48 -7.53
C SER A 177 2.59 -16.51 -7.59
N ILE A 178 2.85 -17.71 -8.13
CA ILE A 178 1.88 -18.80 -8.21
C ILE A 178 1.56 -19.33 -6.81
N TYR A 179 2.56 -19.47 -5.95
CA TYR A 179 2.36 -19.97 -4.59
C TYR A 179 1.62 -18.97 -3.71
N TRP A 180 2.03 -17.71 -3.70
CA TRP A 180 1.49 -16.74 -2.75
C TRP A 180 0.15 -16.16 -3.18
N TRP A 181 -0.12 -16.06 -4.48
CA TRP A 181 -1.34 -15.40 -5.00
C TRP A 181 -2.39 -16.38 -5.55
N ASN A 182 -2.23 -17.68 -5.27
CA ASN A 182 -3.32 -18.63 -5.47
C ASN A 182 -4.39 -18.43 -4.39
N TYR A 183 -5.67 -18.51 -4.75
CA TYR A 183 -6.82 -18.26 -3.87
C TYR A 183 -6.86 -19.07 -2.57
N SER A 184 -6.09 -20.15 -2.48
CA SER A 184 -6.01 -20.99 -1.28
C SER A 184 -4.97 -20.50 -0.27
N ASN A 185 -4.03 -19.66 -0.71
CA ASN A 185 -2.89 -19.23 0.08
C ASN A 185 -2.99 -17.75 0.42
N SER A 186 -2.33 -17.38 1.52
CA SER A 186 -2.16 -16.01 1.97
C SER A 186 -0.74 -15.89 2.50
N LEU A 187 -0.09 -14.76 2.28
CA LEU A 187 1.16 -14.39 2.91
C LEU A 187 1.00 -14.10 4.42
N TRP A 188 -0.24 -13.90 4.88
CA TRP A 188 -0.63 -13.69 6.27
C TRP A 188 -1.62 -14.75 6.78
#